data_AF-A0A401GBG7-F1
#
_entry.id   AF-A0A401GBG7-F1
#
_cell.length_a   1.000
_cell.length_b   1.000
_cell.length_c   1.000
_cell.angle_alpha   90.00
_cell.angle_beta   90.00
_cell.angle_gamma   90.00
#
_symmetry.space_group_name_H-M   'P 1'
#
loop_
_entity.id
_entity.type
_entity.pdbx_description
1 polymer ?
#
loop_
_entity_poly.entity_id
_entity_poly.type
_entity_poly.pdbx_seq_one_letter_code
_entity_poly.pdbx_strand_id
1 'polypeptide(L)'
;MTEDDIKVWTEQETVAMREHGDKLNIYNVNLEKAPSMGDIRLLLATEERQSPNEKGRVLESGTVTWLSTGINIEKTQDDIQVMAKHLTKRSSTTNKNSVETKRNLLQKRIDGFHNRAMALLDDEDIEHLEISSNEVADEEGWTMEDVEENPEDIEEEVLPENITLLLPSSLGIEQCKTVGWESIAQQELQLRVGQANDCLEDLRLLLGHKSLLFRTKFRHNKSQWHKTRNAAELRKIGQQERKIIRRYKRARKALICLGASEQLLTRYLDIQKEDTKMPGDIVEENRVGQRNDRLAWFWKLGGENARNARGESVDNNTEDVG
;
A
#
# COMPACT_ATOMS: atom_id res chain seq x y z
N MET A 1 21.05 24.34 10.45
CA MET A 1 22.18 24.48 9.50
C MET A 1 23.16 25.45 10.12
N THR A 2 24.32 24.92 10.49
CA THR A 2 25.45 25.69 11.02
C THR A 2 26.26 26.28 9.86
N GLU A 3 27.10 27.29 10.11
CA GLU A 3 27.99 27.87 9.07
C GLU A 3 28.95 26.83 8.46
N ASP A 4 29.32 25.83 9.24
CA ASP A 4 30.18 24.73 8.79
C ASP A 4 29.44 23.81 7.82
N ASP A 5 28.15 23.54 8.03
CA ASP A 5 27.33 22.77 7.08
C ASP A 5 27.29 23.48 5.72
N ILE A 6 27.16 24.81 5.71
CA ILE A 6 27.09 25.59 4.48
C ILE A 6 28.41 25.50 3.69
N LYS A 7 29.55 25.58 4.37
CA LYS A 7 30.87 25.42 3.73
C LYS A 7 31.05 24.04 3.10
N VAL A 8 30.73 22.98 3.85
CA VAL A 8 30.83 21.60 3.37
C VAL A 8 29.96 21.39 2.12
N TRP A 9 28.74 21.91 2.11
CA TRP A 9 27.86 21.85 0.94
C TRP A 9 28.43 22.60 -0.26
N THR A 10 28.96 23.81 -0.06
CA THR A 10 29.53 24.59 -1.17
C THR A 10 30.77 23.92 -1.78
N GLU A 11 31.62 23.29 -0.96
CA GLU A 11 32.79 22.57 -1.47
C GLU A 11 32.37 21.34 -2.27
N GLN A 12 31.44 20.54 -1.74
CA GLN A 12 30.96 19.35 -2.44
C GLN A 12 30.20 19.70 -3.73
N GLU A 13 29.45 20.81 -3.75
CA GLU A 13 28.81 21.35 -4.96
C GLU A 13 29.84 21.72 -6.04
N THR A 14 30.91 22.45 -5.67
CA THR A 14 31.95 22.82 -6.65
C THR A 14 32.66 21.61 -7.25
N VAL A 15 32.79 20.52 -6.48
CA VAL A 15 33.36 19.25 -6.94
C VAL A 15 32.38 18.51 -7.84
N ALA A 16 31.10 18.46 -7.48
CA ALA A 16 30.04 17.85 -8.28
C ALA A 16 29.89 18.51 -9.66
N MET A 17 29.95 19.84 -9.71
CA MET A 17 29.85 20.62 -10.94
C MET A 17 31.10 20.53 -11.83
N ARG A 18 32.26 20.17 -11.27
CA ARG A 18 33.51 20.02 -12.03
C ARG A 18 33.66 18.64 -12.66
N GLU A 19 33.29 17.59 -11.94
CA GLU A 19 33.56 16.20 -12.35
C GLU A 19 32.37 15.51 -13.01
N HIS A 20 31.15 16.00 -12.76
CA HIS A 20 29.88 15.42 -13.25
C HIS A 20 29.75 13.91 -12.92
N GLY A 21 28.77 13.22 -13.53
CA GLY A 21 28.50 11.79 -13.29
C GLY A 21 28.02 11.52 -11.86
N ASP A 22 28.61 10.52 -11.20
CA ASP A 22 28.23 10.06 -9.87
C ASP A 22 28.37 11.14 -8.78
N LYS A 23 29.15 12.21 -9.03
CA LYS A 23 29.28 13.31 -8.06
C LYS A 23 28.09 14.27 -8.06
N LEU A 24 27.25 14.28 -9.12
CA LEU A 24 25.96 14.98 -9.09
C LEU A 24 24.97 14.35 -8.11
N ASN A 25 25.27 13.17 -7.56
CA ASN A 25 24.44 12.52 -6.55
C ASN A 25 24.31 13.33 -5.25
N ILE A 26 25.08 14.42 -5.06
CA ILE A 26 24.84 15.37 -3.96
C ILE A 26 23.48 16.07 -4.07
N TYR A 27 22.98 16.27 -5.28
CA TYR A 27 21.65 16.82 -5.52
C TYR A 27 20.56 15.75 -5.41
N ASN A 28 20.93 14.47 -5.35
CA ASN A 28 19.97 13.42 -5.06
C ASN A 28 19.56 13.56 -3.59
N VAL A 29 18.28 13.81 -3.40
CA VAL A 29 17.67 13.77 -2.08
C VAL A 29 17.68 12.29 -1.64
N ASN A 30 18.74 11.89 -0.92
CA ASN A 30 18.85 10.57 -0.31
C ASN A 30 17.85 10.45 0.85
N LEU A 31 16.59 10.23 0.51
CA LEU A 31 15.62 9.71 1.46
C LEU A 31 15.87 8.21 1.54
N GLU A 32 16.31 7.72 2.70
CA GLU A 32 16.35 6.29 2.97
C GLU A 32 14.95 5.73 2.77
N LYS A 33 14.78 4.99 1.68
CA LYS A 33 13.49 4.42 1.31
C LYS A 33 13.13 3.35 2.34
N ALA A 34 11.91 3.41 2.84
CA ALA A 34 11.39 2.34 3.68
C ALA A 34 11.42 1.01 2.89
N PRO A 35 11.70 -0.14 3.56
CA PRO A 35 11.85 -1.41 2.87
C PRO A 35 10.58 -1.77 2.11
N SER A 36 10.74 -2.12 0.83
CA SER A 36 9.65 -2.54 -0.05
C SER A 36 9.14 -3.93 0.33
N MET A 37 7.92 -4.29 -0.08
CA MET A 37 7.45 -5.67 0.00
C MET A 37 8.42 -6.63 -0.70
N GLY A 38 9.05 -6.20 -1.80
CA GLY A 38 10.06 -6.99 -2.51
C GLY A 38 11.30 -7.26 -1.66
N ASP A 39 11.80 -6.23 -0.97
CA ASP A 39 12.98 -6.32 -0.11
C ASP A 39 12.70 -7.22 1.11
N ILE A 40 11.55 -7.04 1.74
CA ILE A 40 11.12 -7.87 2.88
C ILE A 40 10.91 -9.33 2.45
N ARG A 41 10.31 -9.57 1.28
CA ARG A 41 10.16 -10.92 0.75
C ARG A 41 11.52 -11.59 0.52
N LEU A 42 12.50 -10.86 0.01
CA LEU A 42 13.86 -11.37 -0.19
C LEU A 42 14.50 -11.71 1.16
N LEU A 43 14.41 -10.80 2.14
CA LEU A 43 14.92 -11.01 3.49
C LEU A 43 14.32 -12.28 4.11
N LEU A 44 13.00 -12.39 4.17
CA LEU A 44 12.30 -13.53 4.74
C LEU A 44 12.66 -14.84 4.00
N ALA A 45 12.77 -14.82 2.68
CA ALA A 45 13.18 -15.99 1.91
C ALA A 45 14.64 -16.39 2.17
N THR A 46 15.53 -15.45 2.50
CA THR A 46 16.90 -15.77 2.93
C THR A 46 16.94 -16.32 4.36
N GLU A 47 16.11 -15.81 5.26
CA GLU A 47 15.97 -16.31 6.63
C GLU A 47 15.41 -17.75 6.65
N GLU A 48 14.39 -18.04 5.82
CA GLU A 48 13.86 -19.40 5.62
C GLU A 48 14.95 -20.39 5.19
N ARG A 49 15.92 -19.95 4.37
CA ARG A 49 17.04 -20.80 3.94
C ARG A 49 18.11 -20.99 5.01
N GLN A 50 18.33 -19.99 5.84
CA GLN A 50 19.40 -19.98 6.84
C GLN A 50 18.99 -20.63 8.16
N SER A 51 17.68 -20.67 8.48
CA SER A 51 17.15 -21.26 9.71
C SER A 51 16.36 -22.56 9.47
N PRO A 52 16.94 -23.61 8.86
CA PRO A 52 16.29 -24.91 8.83
C PRO A 52 16.43 -25.54 10.23
N ASN A 53 15.31 -25.72 10.93
CA ASN A 53 15.16 -26.65 12.07
C ASN A 53 15.67 -26.20 13.45
N GLU A 54 15.08 -25.16 14.08
CA GLU A 54 15.30 -24.98 15.53
C GLU A 54 14.18 -25.52 16.44
N LYS A 55 12.97 -25.83 15.95
CA LYS A 55 11.89 -26.33 16.83
C LYS A 55 10.86 -27.25 16.17
N GLY A 56 11.24 -28.37 15.54
CA GLY A 56 10.33 -29.51 15.30
C GLY A 56 8.98 -29.27 14.60
N ARG A 57 8.68 -28.06 14.14
CA ARG A 57 7.53 -27.64 13.35
C ARG A 57 8.12 -27.22 12.02
N VAL A 58 7.71 -27.92 10.98
CA VAL A 58 8.19 -27.74 9.63
C VAL A 58 7.82 -26.32 9.19
N LEU A 59 8.76 -25.37 9.26
CA LEU A 59 8.68 -24.18 8.41
C LEU A 59 8.89 -24.70 6.99
N GLU A 60 7.80 -25.11 6.36
CA GLU A 60 7.84 -25.61 5.00
C GLU A 60 8.39 -24.51 4.10
N SER A 61 9.59 -24.74 3.57
CA SER A 61 10.21 -23.90 2.54
C SER A 61 9.15 -23.45 1.52
N GLY A 62 8.93 -22.14 1.42
CA GLY A 62 7.92 -21.57 0.51
C GLY A 62 6.70 -20.92 1.15
N THR A 63 6.56 -20.88 2.49
CA THR A 63 5.49 -20.14 3.18
C THR A 63 5.45 -18.67 2.78
N VAL A 64 6.60 -17.98 2.76
CA VAL A 64 6.68 -16.57 2.31
C VAL A 64 6.19 -16.42 0.86
N THR A 65 6.48 -17.40 0.00
CA THR A 65 5.98 -17.37 -1.37
C THR A 65 4.46 -17.57 -1.41
N TRP A 66 3.91 -18.50 -0.64
CA TRP A 66 2.47 -18.69 -0.51
C TRP A 66 1.75 -17.44 0.03
N LEU A 67 2.27 -16.79 1.08
CA LEU A 67 1.71 -15.52 1.58
C LEU A 67 1.75 -14.42 0.51
N SER A 68 2.87 -14.30 -0.21
CA SER A 68 2.99 -13.34 -1.31
C SER A 68 2.03 -13.63 -2.46
N THR A 69 1.71 -14.91 -2.74
CA THR A 69 0.71 -15.25 -3.77
C THR A 69 -0.69 -14.88 -3.29
N GLY A 70 -1.03 -15.11 -2.01
CA GLY A 70 -2.29 -14.67 -1.41
C GLY A 70 -2.51 -13.16 -1.52
N ILE A 71 -1.52 -12.34 -1.14
CA ILE A 71 -1.58 -10.87 -1.28
C ILE A 71 -1.76 -10.45 -2.76
N ASN A 72 -1.14 -11.18 -3.69
CA ASN A 72 -1.33 -10.93 -5.12
C ASN A 72 -2.71 -11.35 -5.63
N ILE A 73 -3.34 -12.38 -5.04
CA ILE A 73 -4.72 -12.77 -5.35
C ILE A 73 -5.68 -11.68 -4.91
N GLU A 74 -5.54 -11.14 -3.70
CA GLU A 74 -6.36 -10.00 -3.22
C GLU A 74 -6.26 -8.79 -4.18
N LYS A 75 -5.06 -8.49 -4.67
CA LYS A 75 -4.85 -7.44 -5.68
C LYS A 75 -5.63 -7.73 -6.96
N THR A 76 -5.66 -8.98 -7.42
CA THR A 76 -6.44 -9.35 -8.60
C THR A 76 -7.95 -9.35 -8.35
N GLN A 77 -8.40 -9.69 -7.15
CA GLN A 77 -9.80 -9.58 -6.74
C GLN A 77 -10.27 -8.12 -6.82
N ASP A 78 -9.51 -7.17 -6.25
CA ASP A 78 -9.81 -5.74 -6.37
C ASP A 78 -9.90 -5.27 -7.82
N ASP A 79 -8.95 -5.69 -8.66
CA ASP A 79 -8.92 -5.29 -10.07
C ASP A 79 -10.14 -5.81 -10.83
N ILE A 80 -10.54 -7.05 -10.57
CA ILE A 80 -11.73 -7.66 -11.18
C ILE A 80 -12.99 -6.98 -10.68
N GLN A 81 -13.09 -6.67 -9.38
CA GLN A 81 -14.26 -5.98 -8.83
C GLN A 81 -14.44 -4.59 -9.46
N VAL A 82 -13.36 -3.83 -9.67
CA VAL A 82 -13.43 -2.55 -10.38
C VAL A 82 -13.87 -2.74 -11.85
N MET A 83 -13.38 -3.77 -12.54
CA MET A 83 -13.81 -4.07 -13.91
C MET A 83 -15.29 -4.48 -13.96
N ALA A 84 -15.75 -5.30 -13.02
CA ALA A 84 -17.13 -5.73 -12.90
C ALA A 84 -18.07 -4.55 -12.65
N LYS A 85 -17.72 -3.62 -11.74
CA LYS A 85 -18.47 -2.37 -11.51
C LYS A 85 -18.59 -1.48 -12.76
N HIS A 86 -17.64 -1.56 -13.69
CA HIS A 86 -17.70 -0.84 -14.96
C HIS A 86 -18.45 -1.58 -16.07
N LEU A 87 -18.85 -2.84 -15.85
CA LEU A 87 -19.72 -3.56 -16.78
C LEU A 87 -21.17 -3.15 -16.57
N THR A 88 -21.67 -2.29 -17.46
CA THR A 88 -23.10 -2.01 -17.53
C THR A 88 -23.83 -3.06 -18.39
N LYS A 89 -25.16 -3.10 -18.34
CA LYS A 89 -26.00 -3.96 -19.22
C LYS A 89 -25.64 -3.82 -20.71
N ARG A 90 -25.24 -2.60 -21.11
CA ARG A 90 -24.84 -2.22 -22.49
C ARG A 90 -23.39 -2.54 -22.84
N SER A 91 -22.60 -3.09 -21.92
CA SER A 91 -21.21 -3.47 -22.20
C SER A 91 -21.15 -4.56 -23.28
N SER A 92 -20.13 -4.47 -24.14
CA SER A 92 -19.90 -5.42 -25.24
C SER A 92 -19.73 -6.83 -24.71
N THR A 93 -20.24 -7.84 -25.44
CA THR A 93 -20.05 -9.26 -25.15
C THR A 93 -18.57 -9.62 -24.99
N THR A 94 -17.67 -8.97 -25.75
CA THR A 94 -16.22 -9.15 -25.62
C THR A 94 -15.70 -8.70 -24.25
N ASN A 95 -16.21 -7.59 -23.72
CA ASN A 95 -15.81 -7.08 -22.40
C ASN A 95 -16.34 -7.99 -21.30
N LYS A 96 -17.59 -8.46 -21.43
CA LYS A 96 -18.19 -9.43 -20.48
C LYS A 96 -17.38 -10.74 -20.45
N ASN A 97 -17.05 -11.30 -21.62
CA ASN A 97 -16.21 -12.50 -21.72
C ASN A 97 -14.79 -12.26 -21.17
N SER A 98 -14.24 -11.05 -21.30
CA SER A 98 -12.94 -10.72 -20.71
C SER A 98 -12.98 -10.72 -19.19
N VAL A 99 -14.07 -10.28 -18.56
CA VAL A 99 -14.22 -10.37 -17.10
C VAL A 99 -14.42 -11.82 -16.70
N GLU A 100 -15.25 -12.57 -17.43
CA GLU A 100 -15.52 -13.97 -17.12
C GLU A 100 -14.27 -14.86 -17.23
N THR A 101 -13.44 -14.66 -18.25
CA THR A 101 -12.15 -15.36 -18.37
C THR A 101 -11.20 -15.03 -17.21
N LYS A 102 -11.21 -13.79 -16.72
CA LYS A 102 -10.43 -13.39 -15.54
C LYS A 102 -10.98 -14.00 -14.25
N ARG A 103 -12.30 -14.08 -14.08
CA ARG A 103 -12.96 -14.77 -12.96
C ARG A 103 -12.58 -16.25 -12.91
N ASN A 104 -12.65 -16.95 -14.04
CA ASN A 104 -12.24 -18.35 -14.14
C ASN A 104 -10.76 -18.57 -13.78
N LEU A 105 -9.87 -17.66 -14.22
CA LEU A 105 -8.46 -17.73 -13.84
C LEU A 105 -8.24 -17.42 -12.36
N LEU A 106 -9.00 -16.47 -11.81
CA LEU A 106 -8.95 -16.12 -10.40
C LEU A 106 -9.42 -17.30 -9.54
N GLN A 107 -10.54 -17.95 -9.88
CA GLN A 107 -11.05 -19.12 -9.18
C GLN A 107 -9.98 -20.21 -9.09
N LYS A 108 -9.33 -20.56 -10.20
CA LYS A 108 -8.24 -21.55 -10.20
C LYS A 108 -7.08 -21.19 -9.26
N ARG A 109 -6.75 -19.89 -9.15
CA ARG A 109 -5.71 -19.41 -8.23
C ARG A 109 -6.16 -19.48 -6.78
N ILE A 110 -7.43 -19.19 -6.51
CA ILE A 110 -8.04 -19.30 -5.18
C ILE A 110 -8.07 -20.77 -4.75
N ASP A 111 -8.54 -21.67 -5.60
CA ASP A 111 -8.59 -23.11 -5.31
C ASP A 111 -7.18 -23.64 -5.01
N GLY A 112 -6.19 -23.29 -5.85
CA GLY A 112 -4.79 -23.67 -5.61
C GLY A 112 -4.23 -23.08 -4.31
N PHE A 113 -4.62 -21.86 -3.95
CA PHE A 113 -4.21 -21.21 -2.71
C PHE A 113 -4.83 -21.86 -1.48
N HIS A 114 -6.14 -22.15 -1.50
CA HIS A 114 -6.85 -22.83 -0.42
C HIS A 114 -6.41 -24.28 -0.26
N ASN A 115 -6.18 -25.02 -1.35
CA ASN A 115 -5.63 -26.38 -1.27
C ASN A 115 -4.27 -26.39 -0.57
N ARG A 116 -3.42 -25.39 -0.83
CA ARG A 116 -2.14 -25.26 -0.13
C ARG A 116 -2.31 -24.90 1.35
N ALA A 117 -3.29 -24.04 1.66
CA ALA A 117 -3.64 -23.66 3.02
C ALA A 117 -4.15 -24.86 3.83
N MET A 118 -5.07 -25.64 3.27
CA MET A 118 -5.60 -26.86 3.90
C MET A 118 -4.51 -27.91 4.13
N ALA A 119 -3.51 -28.02 3.25
CA ALA A 119 -2.37 -28.89 3.49
C ALA A 119 -1.45 -28.44 4.65
N LEU A 120 -1.57 -27.19 5.11
CA LEU A 120 -0.87 -26.65 6.28
C LEU A 120 -1.71 -26.71 7.57
N LEU A 121 -2.96 -27.17 7.48
CA LEU A 121 -3.90 -27.30 8.59
C LEU A 121 -4.09 -28.78 8.90
N ASP A 122 -4.16 -29.13 10.18
CA ASP A 122 -4.58 -30.47 10.58
C ASP A 122 -6.12 -30.57 10.52
N ASP A 123 -6.66 -31.77 10.31
CA ASP A 123 -8.11 -31.98 10.12
C ASP A 123 -8.96 -31.44 11.30
N GLU A 124 -8.41 -31.46 12.52
CA GLU A 124 -9.06 -30.92 13.73
C GLU A 124 -9.13 -29.39 13.73
N ASP A 125 -8.17 -28.70 13.10
CA ASP A 125 -8.15 -27.24 13.03
C ASP A 125 -9.24 -26.68 12.11
N ILE A 126 -9.64 -27.44 11.09
CA ILE A 126 -10.55 -26.99 10.03
C ILE A 126 -11.97 -26.78 10.55
N GLU A 127 -12.44 -27.59 11.50
CA GLU A 127 -13.82 -27.57 11.99
C GLU A 127 -14.15 -26.28 12.80
N HIS A 128 -13.12 -25.55 13.24
CA HIS A 128 -13.25 -24.38 14.11
C HIS A 128 -12.80 -23.04 13.49
N LEU A 129 -12.52 -22.99 12.18
CA LEU A 129 -12.09 -21.76 11.51
C LEU A 129 -13.24 -20.79 11.27
N GLU A 130 -13.14 -19.59 11.85
CA GLU A 130 -14.03 -18.47 11.54
C GLU A 130 -13.28 -17.47 10.65
N ILE A 131 -13.57 -17.47 9.35
CA ILE A 131 -12.92 -16.59 8.39
C ILE A 131 -13.64 -15.23 8.39
N SER A 132 -12.98 -14.19 8.89
CA SER A 132 -13.50 -12.82 8.84
C SER A 132 -13.12 -12.15 7.51
N SER A 133 -14.09 -11.52 6.85
CA SER A 133 -13.83 -10.81 5.61
C SER A 133 -12.93 -9.58 5.84
N ASN A 134 -11.82 -9.52 5.11
CA ASN A 134 -10.92 -8.35 5.08
C ASN A 134 -11.34 -7.32 4.04
N GLU A 135 -12.63 -7.27 3.73
CA GLU A 135 -13.18 -6.25 2.85
C GLU A 135 -12.97 -4.85 3.44
N VAL A 136 -12.57 -3.94 2.58
CA VAL A 136 -12.47 -2.52 2.88
C VAL A 136 -13.67 -1.90 2.17
N ALA A 137 -14.60 -1.35 2.95
CA ALA A 137 -15.74 -0.64 2.40
C ALA A 137 -15.26 0.49 1.49
N ASP A 138 -15.89 0.63 0.34
CA ASP A 138 -15.71 1.81 -0.50
C ASP A 138 -16.38 2.99 0.24
N GLU A 139 -15.60 3.93 0.77
CA GLU A 139 -16.16 5.12 1.42
C GLU A 139 -17.11 5.87 0.47
N GLU A 140 -18.33 6.13 0.94
CA GLU A 140 -19.46 6.76 0.24
C GLU A 140 -19.20 8.18 -0.33
N GLY A 141 -17.99 8.73 -0.16
CA GLY A 141 -17.61 10.09 -0.58
C GLY A 141 -16.81 10.19 -1.89
N TRP A 142 -16.62 9.09 -2.62
CA TRP A 142 -15.77 9.03 -3.83
C TRP A 142 -16.45 8.40 -5.05
N THR A 143 -17.77 8.30 -5.01
CA THR A 143 -18.59 7.81 -6.12
C THR A 143 -18.49 8.79 -7.30
N MET A 144 -18.36 8.22 -8.49
CA MET A 144 -18.77 8.88 -9.72
C MET A 144 -20.28 8.61 -9.81
N GLU A 145 -21.10 9.65 -9.93
CA GLU A 145 -22.57 9.66 -10.02
C GLU A 145 -23.26 8.28 -10.19
N ASP A 146 -24.03 7.94 -9.16
CA ASP A 146 -25.21 7.08 -9.08
C ASP A 146 -25.52 6.23 -10.31
N VAL A 147 -25.18 4.94 -10.22
CA VAL A 147 -25.93 3.89 -10.89
C VAL A 147 -26.81 3.25 -9.82
N GLU A 148 -28.09 3.62 -9.79
CA GLU A 148 -29.12 2.89 -9.04
C GLU A 148 -29.17 1.45 -9.58
N GLU A 149 -28.64 0.49 -8.81
CA GLU A 149 -28.89 -0.92 -9.04
C GLU A 149 -30.07 -1.37 -8.16
N ASN A 150 -31.14 -1.80 -8.83
CA ASN A 150 -32.34 -2.38 -8.25
C ASN A 150 -31.97 -3.70 -7.53
N PRO A 151 -32.31 -3.91 -6.25
CA PRO A 151 -32.07 -5.17 -5.58
C PRO A 151 -33.18 -6.15 -5.98
N GLU A 152 -32.95 -6.93 -7.04
CA GLU A 152 -33.70 -8.17 -7.24
C GLU A 152 -32.91 -9.31 -6.61
N ASP A 153 -33.55 -9.99 -5.64
CA ASP A 153 -33.06 -11.15 -4.93
C ASP A 153 -32.73 -12.29 -5.91
N ILE A 154 -31.48 -12.31 -6.40
CA ILE A 154 -30.87 -13.45 -7.06
C ILE A 154 -30.10 -14.20 -5.97
N GLU A 155 -30.29 -15.51 -5.85
CA GLU A 155 -29.43 -16.37 -5.02
C GLU A 155 -27.96 -16.00 -5.31
N GLU A 156 -27.30 -15.33 -4.37
CA GLU A 156 -25.98 -14.73 -4.59
C GLU A 156 -24.95 -15.83 -4.82
N GLU A 157 -24.72 -16.19 -6.08
CA GLU A 157 -23.56 -16.97 -6.47
C GLU A 157 -22.32 -16.19 -6.01
N VAL A 158 -21.59 -16.75 -5.04
CA VAL A 158 -20.40 -16.10 -4.47
C VAL A 158 -19.35 -15.97 -5.57
N LEU A 159 -19.22 -14.75 -6.10
CA LEU A 159 -18.26 -14.45 -7.16
C LEU A 159 -16.82 -14.58 -6.64
N PRO A 160 -15.86 -15.01 -7.49
CA PRO A 160 -14.47 -15.23 -7.07
C PRO A 160 -13.79 -13.97 -6.52
N GLU A 161 -14.18 -12.78 -7.00
CA GLU A 161 -13.70 -11.49 -6.48
C GLU A 161 -14.13 -11.19 -5.03
N ASN A 162 -15.17 -11.86 -4.52
CA ASN A 162 -15.70 -11.66 -3.16
C ASN A 162 -15.34 -12.81 -2.20
N ILE A 163 -14.67 -13.85 -2.68
CA ILE A 163 -14.21 -14.96 -1.82
C ILE A 163 -13.14 -14.45 -0.86
N THR A 164 -13.35 -14.65 0.44
CA THR A 164 -12.31 -14.33 1.44
C THR A 164 -11.23 -15.41 1.41
N LEU A 165 -9.97 -14.99 1.29
CA LEU A 165 -8.83 -15.90 1.25
C LEU A 165 -8.46 -16.39 2.65
N LEU A 166 -8.06 -17.67 2.75
CA LEU A 166 -7.44 -18.27 3.93
C LEU A 166 -6.03 -17.73 4.19
N LEU A 167 -5.95 -16.46 4.58
CA LEU A 167 -4.74 -15.80 5.05
C LEU A 167 -4.75 -15.69 6.58
N PRO A 168 -3.58 -15.70 7.25
CA PRO A 168 -3.50 -15.46 8.68
C PRO A 168 -4.23 -14.17 9.11
N SER A 169 -4.15 -13.10 8.32
CA SER A 169 -4.87 -11.85 8.59
C SER A 169 -6.40 -11.94 8.50
N SER A 170 -6.96 -12.93 7.79
CA SER A 170 -8.41 -13.18 7.72
C SER A 170 -8.91 -14.01 8.92
N LEU A 171 -8.05 -14.86 9.49
CA LEU A 171 -8.34 -15.63 10.71
C LEU A 171 -8.17 -14.77 11.97
N GLY A 172 -7.22 -13.85 11.94
CA GLY A 172 -6.85 -13.03 13.09
C GLY A 172 -5.90 -13.75 14.05
N ILE A 173 -5.21 -12.96 14.87
CA ILE A 173 -4.10 -13.46 15.69
C ILE A 173 -4.49 -14.55 16.68
N GLU A 174 -5.70 -14.51 17.25
CA GLU A 174 -6.14 -15.50 18.24
C GLU A 174 -6.35 -16.88 17.60
N GLN A 175 -7.00 -16.95 16.43
CA GLN A 175 -7.14 -18.21 15.71
C GLN A 175 -5.79 -18.71 15.18
N CYS A 176 -4.90 -17.81 14.74
CA CYS A 176 -3.56 -18.20 14.35
C CYS A 176 -2.75 -18.86 15.49
N LYS A 177 -2.99 -18.49 16.75
CA LYS A 177 -2.37 -19.17 17.91
C LYS A 177 -2.93 -20.58 18.10
N THR A 178 -4.25 -20.74 18.01
CA THR A 178 -4.93 -22.04 18.14
C THR A 178 -4.39 -23.06 17.14
N VAL A 179 -4.27 -22.63 15.88
CA VAL A 179 -3.85 -23.44 14.73
C VAL A 179 -2.32 -23.54 14.60
N GLY A 180 -1.56 -22.83 15.45
CA GLY A 180 -0.10 -22.84 15.42
C GLY A 180 0.54 -22.07 14.25
N TRP A 181 -0.22 -21.20 13.58
CA TRP A 181 0.20 -20.31 12.49
C TRP A 181 0.91 -19.04 12.95
N GLU A 182 1.38 -18.96 14.20
CA GLU A 182 1.99 -17.75 14.76
C GLU A 182 3.20 -17.25 13.94
N SER A 183 4.08 -18.15 13.51
CA SER A 183 5.25 -17.80 12.68
C SER A 183 4.84 -17.29 11.30
N ILE A 184 3.83 -17.92 10.71
CA ILE A 184 3.27 -17.54 9.40
C ILE A 184 2.60 -16.17 9.49
N ALA A 185 1.85 -15.91 10.57
CA ALA A 185 1.23 -14.63 10.86
C ALA A 185 2.26 -13.51 11.01
N GLN A 186 3.40 -13.78 11.66
CA GLN A 186 4.52 -12.83 11.77
C GLN A 186 5.16 -12.53 10.40
N GLN A 187 5.36 -13.55 9.56
CA GLN A 187 5.84 -13.34 8.20
C GLN A 187 4.86 -12.50 7.37
N GLU A 188 3.54 -12.77 7.47
CA GLU A 188 2.53 -11.97 6.80
C GLU A 188 2.57 -10.53 7.29
N LEU A 189 2.68 -10.29 8.60
CA LEU A 189 2.75 -8.96 9.19
C LEU A 189 3.89 -8.14 8.56
N GLN A 190 5.08 -8.72 8.44
CA GLN A 190 6.20 -8.05 7.79
C GLN A 190 5.93 -7.77 6.30
N LEU A 191 5.34 -8.72 5.57
CA LEU A 191 4.96 -8.50 4.17
C LEU A 191 3.91 -7.38 4.02
N ARG A 192 2.95 -7.27 4.95
CA ARG A 192 1.94 -6.20 4.97
C ARG A 192 2.57 -4.83 5.26
N VAL A 193 3.61 -4.75 6.10
CA VAL A 193 4.41 -3.53 6.30
C VAL A 193 5.06 -3.10 4.98
N GLY A 194 5.71 -4.03 4.27
CA GLY A 194 6.30 -3.75 2.95
C GLY A 194 5.25 -3.31 1.93
N GLN A 195 4.09 -3.98 1.91
CA GLN A 195 2.96 -3.61 1.06
C GLN A 195 2.47 -2.19 1.36
N ALA A 196 2.37 -1.81 2.64
CA ALA A 196 1.97 -0.48 3.06
C ALA A 196 3.00 0.57 2.59
N ASN A 197 4.30 0.30 2.76
CA ASN A 197 5.38 1.18 2.29
C ASN A 197 5.33 1.41 0.78
N ASP A 198 5.17 0.35 0.00
CA ASP A 198 5.03 0.44 -1.46
C ASP A 198 3.81 1.28 -1.85
N CYS A 199 2.66 1.07 -1.19
CA CYS A 199 1.46 1.86 -1.49
C CYS A 199 1.64 3.34 -1.14
N LEU A 200 2.29 3.66 -0.02
CA LEU A 200 2.56 5.05 0.34
C LEU A 200 3.54 5.71 -0.65
N GLU A 201 4.53 4.97 -1.13
CA GLU A 201 5.45 5.46 -2.16
C GLU A 201 4.75 5.71 -3.49
N ASP A 202 3.96 4.74 -3.95
CA ASP A 202 3.14 4.87 -5.16
C ASP A 202 2.21 6.10 -5.04
N LEU A 203 1.63 6.33 -3.85
CA LEU A 203 0.76 7.48 -3.59
C LEU A 203 1.52 8.80 -3.69
N ARG A 204 2.72 8.90 -3.09
CA ARG A 204 3.57 10.10 -3.18
C ARG A 204 3.93 10.41 -4.63
N LEU A 205 4.36 9.40 -5.39
CA LEU A 205 4.70 9.55 -6.81
C LEU A 205 3.49 9.97 -7.63
N LEU A 206 2.32 9.38 -7.38
CA LEU A 206 1.09 9.72 -8.09
C LEU A 206 0.64 11.16 -7.80
N LEU A 207 0.71 11.59 -6.53
CA LEU A 207 0.40 12.97 -6.14
C LEU A 207 1.41 13.96 -6.74
N GLY A 208 2.70 13.60 -6.77
CA GLY A 208 3.74 14.36 -7.46
C GLY A 208 3.44 14.52 -8.95
N HIS A 209 3.07 13.44 -9.65
CA HIS A 209 2.69 13.47 -11.06
C HIS A 209 1.43 14.31 -11.30
N LYS A 210 0.40 14.14 -10.45
CA LYS A 210 -0.83 14.95 -10.47
C LYS A 210 -0.48 16.44 -10.35
N SER A 211 0.41 16.80 -9.43
CA SER A 211 0.89 18.18 -9.23
C SER A 211 1.55 18.78 -10.48
N LEU A 212 2.43 18.00 -11.12
CA LEU A 212 3.18 18.43 -12.29
C LEU A 212 2.23 18.66 -13.46
N LEU A 213 1.23 17.80 -13.64
CA LEU A 213 0.19 17.97 -14.64
C LEU A 213 -0.60 19.26 -14.39
N PHE A 214 -1.02 19.53 -13.15
CA PHE A 214 -1.67 20.79 -12.77
C PHE A 214 -0.83 22.03 -13.16
N ARG A 215 0.46 22.02 -12.87
CA ARG A 215 1.37 23.13 -13.21
C ARG A 215 1.58 23.31 -14.71
N THR A 216 1.85 22.21 -15.43
CA THR A 216 2.22 22.25 -16.85
C THR A 216 1.02 22.45 -17.76
N LYS A 217 -0.04 21.68 -17.58
CA LYS A 217 -1.19 21.63 -18.51
C LYS A 217 -2.31 22.58 -18.12
N PHE A 218 -2.54 22.80 -16.82
CA PHE A 218 -3.76 23.46 -16.34
C PHE A 218 -3.55 24.93 -15.91
N ARG A 219 -2.38 25.29 -15.33
CA ARG A 219 -2.10 26.66 -14.86
C ARG A 219 -2.18 27.72 -15.96
N HIS A 220 -1.69 27.39 -17.16
CA HIS A 220 -1.58 28.34 -18.28
C HIS A 220 -2.82 28.37 -19.18
N ASN A 221 -3.74 27.41 -19.03
CA ASN A 221 -4.81 27.18 -20.00
C ASN A 221 -6.12 26.73 -19.33
N LYS A 222 -6.73 27.62 -18.54
CA LYS A 222 -8.00 27.36 -17.81
C LYS A 222 -9.14 26.85 -18.72
N SER A 223 -9.18 27.26 -19.99
CA SER A 223 -10.17 26.80 -20.99
C SER A 223 -10.02 25.34 -21.42
N GLN A 224 -8.85 24.72 -21.18
CA GLN A 224 -8.58 23.32 -21.53
C GLN A 224 -9.02 22.34 -20.45
N TRP A 225 -9.56 22.84 -19.32
CA TRP A 225 -10.12 22.02 -18.23
C TRP A 225 -11.20 21.08 -18.75
N HIS A 226 -12.09 21.59 -19.62
CA HIS A 226 -13.18 20.83 -20.23
C HIS A 226 -12.77 19.94 -21.41
N LYS A 227 -11.49 19.97 -21.85
CA LYS A 227 -11.09 19.11 -22.96
C LYS A 227 -11.09 17.65 -22.54
N THR A 228 -11.80 16.84 -23.32
CA THR A 228 -12.03 15.41 -23.08
C THR A 228 -10.76 14.62 -22.78
N ARG A 229 -9.63 14.95 -23.43
CA ARG A 229 -8.34 14.28 -23.21
C ARG A 229 -7.76 14.54 -21.82
N ASN A 230 -7.75 15.79 -21.36
CA ASN A 230 -7.21 16.15 -20.05
C ASN A 230 -8.14 15.63 -18.93
N ALA A 231 -9.45 15.69 -19.13
CA ALA A 231 -10.43 15.08 -18.23
C ALA A 231 -10.27 13.56 -18.16
N ALA A 232 -9.94 12.88 -19.27
CA ALA A 232 -9.64 11.44 -19.27
C ALA A 232 -8.36 11.11 -18.49
N GLU A 233 -7.32 11.94 -18.62
CA GLU A 233 -6.07 11.79 -17.87
C GLU A 233 -6.28 11.97 -16.36
N LEU A 234 -7.05 12.98 -15.95
CA LEU A 234 -7.40 13.19 -14.54
C LEU A 234 -8.22 12.03 -13.97
N ARG A 235 -9.16 11.49 -14.74
CA ARG A 235 -9.94 10.28 -14.36
C ARG A 235 -9.03 9.08 -14.13
N LYS A 236 -8.03 8.86 -15.00
CA LYS A 236 -7.05 7.77 -14.83
C LYS A 236 -6.25 7.93 -13.55
N ILE A 237 -5.78 9.14 -13.24
CA ILE A 237 -5.05 9.42 -12.00
C ILE A 237 -5.94 9.17 -10.79
N GLY A 238 -7.19 9.64 -10.80
CA GLY A 238 -8.13 9.38 -9.71
C GLY A 238 -8.44 7.88 -9.52
N GLN A 239 -8.52 7.11 -10.61
CA GLN A 239 -8.65 5.65 -10.52
C GLN A 239 -7.42 4.98 -9.90
N GLN A 240 -6.21 5.40 -10.28
CA GLN A 240 -4.96 4.91 -9.69
C GLN A 240 -4.85 5.28 -8.20
N GLU A 241 -5.23 6.51 -7.84
CA GLU A 241 -5.24 7.01 -6.46
C GLU A 241 -6.11 6.12 -5.58
N ARG A 242 -7.36 5.86 -6.01
CA ARG A 242 -8.29 4.97 -5.29
C ARG A 242 -7.73 3.55 -5.14
N LYS A 243 -7.13 3.00 -6.19
CA LYS A 243 -6.53 1.66 -6.15
C LYS A 243 -5.39 1.57 -5.13
N ILE A 244 -4.53 2.58 -5.06
CA ILE A 244 -3.41 2.62 -4.12
C ILE A 244 -3.93 2.74 -2.68
N ILE A 245 -4.88 3.65 -2.43
CA ILE A 245 -5.48 3.86 -1.11
C ILE A 245 -6.17 2.59 -0.63
N ARG A 246 -6.95 1.93 -1.48
CA ARG A 246 -7.65 0.69 -1.15
C ARG A 246 -6.67 -0.43 -0.77
N ARG A 247 -5.58 -0.60 -1.53
CA ARG A 247 -4.52 -1.55 -1.19
C ARG A 247 -3.85 -1.22 0.14
N TYR A 248 -3.58 0.05 0.41
CA TYR A 248 -3.04 0.50 1.69
C TYR A 248 -3.99 0.20 2.86
N LYS A 249 -5.29 0.56 2.73
CA LYS A 249 -6.30 0.30 3.75
C LYS A 249 -6.43 -1.19 4.05
N ARG A 250 -6.37 -2.06 3.03
CA ARG A 250 -6.35 -3.52 3.24
C ARG A 250 -5.11 -3.97 3.99
N ALA A 251 -3.93 -3.49 3.60
CA ALA A 251 -2.69 -3.81 4.31
C ALA A 251 -2.75 -3.37 5.78
N ARG A 252 -3.28 -2.16 6.05
CA ARG A 252 -3.49 -1.64 7.41
C ARG A 252 -4.49 -2.47 8.21
N LYS A 253 -5.62 -2.88 7.62
CA LYS A 253 -6.59 -3.77 8.26
C LYS A 253 -5.94 -5.10 8.65
N ALA A 254 -5.17 -5.70 7.74
CA ALA A 254 -4.41 -6.91 8.01
C ALA A 254 -3.40 -6.72 9.16
N LEU A 255 -2.69 -5.59 9.24
CA LEU A 255 -1.80 -5.28 10.36
C LEU A 255 -2.54 -5.26 11.70
N ILE A 256 -3.76 -4.71 11.74
CA ILE A 256 -4.60 -4.70 12.95
C ILE A 256 -5.01 -6.13 13.31
N CYS A 257 -5.51 -6.92 12.36
CA CYS A 257 -5.96 -8.30 12.58
C CYS A 257 -4.83 -9.23 13.06
N LEU A 258 -3.60 -8.99 12.61
CA LEU A 258 -2.40 -9.74 13.00
C LEU A 258 -1.81 -9.30 14.36
N GLY A 259 -2.40 -8.31 15.03
CA GLY A 259 -1.94 -7.85 16.34
C GLY A 259 -0.64 -7.03 16.28
N ALA A 260 -0.48 -6.17 15.26
CA ALA A 260 0.67 -5.28 15.18
C ALA A 260 0.83 -4.38 16.41
N SER A 261 2.08 -4.03 16.73
CA SER A 261 2.38 -3.18 17.89
C SER A 261 1.76 -1.78 17.74
N GLU A 262 1.43 -1.16 18.87
CA GLU A 262 0.87 0.19 18.92
C GLU A 262 1.79 1.23 18.25
N GLN A 263 3.10 1.05 18.36
CA GLN A 263 4.09 1.88 17.67
C GLN A 263 3.94 1.80 16.14
N LEU A 264 3.70 0.61 15.61
CA LEU A 264 3.52 0.38 14.18
C LEU A 264 2.19 0.96 13.70
N LEU A 265 1.12 0.81 14.48
CA LEU A 265 -0.19 1.39 14.16
C LEU A 265 -0.21 2.93 14.25
N THR A 266 0.61 3.52 15.12
CA THR A 266 0.81 4.98 15.20
C THR A 266 1.57 5.50 13.99
N ARG A 267 2.49 4.70 13.45
CA ARG A 267 3.23 5.01 12.21
C ARG A 267 2.33 4.92 10.97
N TYR A 268 1.52 3.87 10.84
CA TYR A 268 0.63 3.65 9.70
C TYR A 268 -0.79 4.11 10.01
N LEU A 269 -1.04 5.41 9.81
CA LEU A 269 -2.36 6.03 10.05
C LEU A 269 -3.33 5.73 8.91
N ASP A 270 -4.63 5.94 9.16
CA ASP A 270 -5.61 5.85 8.08
C ASP A 270 -5.45 7.03 7.10
N ILE A 271 -5.75 6.80 5.82
CA ILE A 271 -5.66 7.83 4.78
C ILE A 271 -7.05 8.41 4.58
N GLN A 272 -7.20 9.67 4.97
CA GLN A 272 -8.42 10.45 4.76
C GLN A 272 -8.38 11.18 3.43
N LYS A 273 -9.54 11.63 2.95
CA LYS A 273 -9.64 12.42 1.70
C LYS A 273 -8.88 13.73 1.77
N GLU A 274 -8.77 14.29 2.97
CA GLU A 274 -8.01 15.49 3.28
C GLU A 274 -6.51 15.28 3.04
N ASP A 275 -6.00 14.09 3.31
CA ASP A 275 -4.58 13.75 3.18
C ASP A 275 -4.13 13.66 1.73
N THR A 276 -5.06 13.46 0.79
CA THR A 276 -4.77 13.39 -0.65
C THR A 276 -5.00 14.72 -1.38
N LYS A 277 -5.45 15.75 -0.65
CA LYS A 277 -5.49 17.11 -1.19
C LYS A 277 -4.07 17.56 -1.47
N MET A 278 -3.85 18.04 -2.68
CA MET A 278 -2.57 18.60 -3.09
C MET A 278 -2.28 19.83 -2.21
N PRO A 279 -1.21 19.84 -1.40
CA PRO A 279 -0.81 21.05 -0.68
C PRO A 279 -0.52 22.15 -1.70
N GLY A 280 -0.98 23.37 -1.42
CA GLY A 280 -0.83 24.50 -2.34
C GLY A 280 0.64 24.78 -2.67
N ASP A 281 1.54 24.39 -1.75
CA ASP A 281 2.97 24.61 -1.80
C ASP A 281 3.68 23.84 -2.93
N ILE A 282 3.19 22.65 -3.31
CA ILE A 282 3.74 21.89 -4.45
C ILE A 282 3.30 22.54 -5.79
N VAL A 283 2.14 23.19 -5.79
CA VAL A 283 1.57 23.88 -6.95
C VAL A 283 2.17 25.28 -7.11
N GLU A 284 2.54 25.94 -6.00
CA GLU A 284 3.05 27.31 -5.92
C GLU A 284 4.22 27.44 -4.92
N GLU A 285 5.45 27.39 -5.44
CA GLU A 285 6.72 27.42 -4.70
C GLU A 285 6.92 28.69 -3.83
N ASN A 286 6.24 29.80 -4.16
CA ASN A 286 6.34 31.09 -3.46
C ASN A 286 4.97 31.62 -2.97
N ARG A 287 4.05 30.73 -2.60
CA ARG A 287 2.71 31.14 -2.12
C ARG A 287 2.80 31.82 -0.74
N VAL A 288 2.14 32.95 -0.58
CA VAL A 288 2.01 33.61 0.73
C VAL A 288 1.14 32.74 1.65
N GLY A 289 1.65 32.38 2.84
CA GLY A 289 0.91 31.60 3.84
C GLY A 289 1.31 30.12 3.99
N GLN A 290 2.41 29.68 3.37
CA GLN A 290 2.99 28.32 3.46
C GLN A 290 3.06 27.75 4.90
N ARG A 291 3.25 28.61 5.91
CA ARG A 291 3.40 28.22 7.31
C ARG A 291 2.19 27.45 7.89
N ASN A 292 1.01 27.52 7.27
CA ASN A 292 -0.21 26.88 7.76
C ASN A 292 -0.64 25.61 7.00
N ASP A 293 -0.02 25.27 5.86
CA ASP A 293 -0.35 24.04 5.12
C ASP A 293 0.39 22.85 5.77
N ARG A 294 -0.35 22.01 6.50
CA ARG A 294 0.20 20.80 7.12
C ARG A 294 0.25 19.69 6.07
N LEU A 295 1.45 19.34 5.60
CA LEU A 295 1.66 18.14 4.77
C LEU A 295 1.06 16.91 5.45
N ALA A 296 0.42 16.06 4.64
CA ALA A 296 -0.13 14.78 5.10
C ALA A 296 0.96 13.93 5.79
N TRP A 297 0.53 13.15 6.77
CA TRP A 297 1.44 12.40 7.66
C TRP A 297 2.41 11.49 6.89
N PHE A 298 1.94 10.88 5.80
CA PHE A 298 2.76 9.95 5.02
C PHE A 298 3.93 10.61 4.29
N TRP A 299 3.96 11.94 4.12
CA TRP A 299 5.14 12.64 3.59
C TRP A 299 6.32 12.66 4.58
N LYS A 300 6.06 12.44 5.87
CA LYS A 300 7.08 12.49 6.94
C LYS A 300 7.73 11.14 7.23
N LEU A 301 7.09 10.04 6.82
CA LEU A 301 7.46 8.66 7.17
C LEU A 301 8.89 8.26 6.75
N GLY A 302 9.43 8.84 5.67
CA GLY A 302 10.78 8.55 5.19
C GLY A 302 11.89 9.31 5.94
N GLY A 303 11.58 10.46 6.54
CA GLY A 303 12.57 11.29 7.22
C GLY A 303 12.94 10.80 8.61
N GLU A 304 12.04 10.09 9.29
CA GLU A 304 12.28 9.56 10.65
C GLU A 304 13.29 8.41 10.65
N ASN A 305 13.29 7.55 9.62
CA ASN A 305 14.30 6.52 9.46
C ASN A 305 15.69 7.13 9.26
N ALA A 306 15.80 8.20 8.45
CA ALA A 306 17.05 8.92 8.25
C ALA A 306 17.53 9.70 9.49
N ARG A 307 16.63 10.19 10.35
CA ARG A 307 16.98 10.84 11.63
C ARG A 307 17.47 9.84 12.68
N ASN A 308 16.80 8.69 12.79
CA ASN A 308 17.23 7.61 13.68
C ASN A 308 18.52 6.95 13.21
N ALA A 309 18.73 6.79 11.89
CA ALA A 309 19.97 6.27 11.32
C ALA A 309 21.16 7.24 11.50
N ARG A 310 20.90 8.54 11.64
CA ARG A 310 21.91 9.56 11.97
C ARG A 310 22.21 9.70 13.46
N GLY A 311 21.55 8.92 14.32
CA GLY A 311 21.85 8.93 15.76
C GLY A 311 21.58 10.27 16.45
N GLU A 312 20.66 11.10 15.93
CA GLU A 312 20.22 12.30 16.63
C GLU A 312 19.24 11.90 17.74
N SER A 313 19.78 11.64 18.93
CA SER A 313 19.01 11.51 20.17
C SER A 313 18.20 12.78 20.39
N VAL A 314 16.89 12.62 20.62
CA VAL A 314 16.05 13.68 21.17
C VAL A 314 16.53 13.93 22.59
N ASP A 315 17.32 14.98 22.77
CA ASP A 315 17.61 15.56 24.08
C ASP A 315 16.30 16.14 24.65
N ASN A 316 15.55 15.28 25.34
CA ASN A 316 14.54 15.71 26.29
C ASN A 316 15.27 16.18 27.57
N ASN A 317 15.82 17.39 27.54
CA ASN A 317 16.10 18.11 28.79
C ASN A 317 14.89 18.96 29.14
N THR A 318 14.06 18.34 29.98
CA THR A 318 13.39 18.97 31.11
C THR A 318 14.33 19.98 31.78
N GLU A 319 13.95 21.25 31.81
CA GLU A 319 14.33 22.14 32.91
C GLU A 319 13.05 22.62 33.58
N ASP A 320 12.69 21.88 34.62
CA ASP A 320 12.04 22.39 35.80
C ASP A 320 13.09 23.15 36.65
N VAL A 321 12.57 23.98 37.56
CA VAL A 321 13.23 24.67 38.67
C VAL A 321 13.64 26.13 38.45
N GLY A 322 12.90 27.01 39.16
CA GLY A 322 13.42 28.28 39.70
C GLY A 322 12.40 29.39 39.77
#